data_AF-A0A7V1Y5L3-F1
#
_entry.id   AF-A0A7V1Y5L3-F1
#
_cell.length_a   1.000
_cell.length_b   1.000
_cell.length_c   1.000
_cell.angle_alpha   90.00
_cell.angle_beta   90.00
_cell.angle_gamma   90.00
#
_symmetry.space_group_name_H-M   'P 1'
#
loop_
_entity.id
_entity.type
_entity.pdbx_description
1 polymer ?
#
loop_
_entity_poly.entity_id
_entity_poly.type
_entity_poly.pdbx_seq_one_letter_code
_entity_poly.pdbx_strand_id
1 'polypeptide(L)'
;MNYDINSAAAAYASSFGNNERRLIEWLNANGISSAKDDVIKRVREVESAVVEQIFSGSRTFTGRELEQMIIDYCKTHEPDIKGEGIRSILDYCAWMAWHEGYLADR
;
A
#
# COMPACT_ATOMS: atom_id res chain seq x y z
N MET A 1 -14.36 -3.60 16.53
CA MET A 1 -12.94 -3.53 16.89
C MET A 1 -12.41 -2.26 16.22
N ASN A 2 -11.93 -1.27 16.95
CA ASN A 2 -11.60 0.06 16.40
C ASN A 2 -10.07 0.22 16.44
N TYR A 3 -9.39 -0.08 15.35
CA TYR A 3 -7.94 0.08 15.22
C TYR A 3 -7.64 1.08 14.09
N ASP A 4 -6.54 1.83 14.22
CA ASP A 4 -6.13 2.78 13.19
C ASP A 4 -5.47 2.04 12.02
N ILE A 5 -6.23 1.80 10.96
CA ILE A 5 -5.74 1.16 9.73
C ILE A 5 -4.61 1.95 9.09
N ASN A 6 -4.53 3.27 9.29
CA ASN A 6 -3.44 4.07 8.77
C ASN A 6 -2.10 3.67 9.39
N SER A 7 -2.06 3.54 10.72
CA SER A 7 -0.89 3.06 11.46
C SER A 7 -0.59 1.59 11.17
N ALA A 8 -1.61 0.75 10.98
CA ALA A 8 -1.43 -0.66 10.63
C ALA A 8 -0.85 -0.83 9.21
N ALA A 9 -1.35 -0.09 8.22
CA ALA A 9 -0.81 -0.05 6.87
C ALA A 9 0.64 0.45 6.87
N ALA A 10 0.95 1.49 7.66
CA ALA A 10 2.31 1.97 7.85
C ALA A 10 3.23 0.92 8.52
N ALA A 11 2.72 0.04 9.37
CA ALA A 11 3.51 -1.05 9.96
C ALA A 11 3.77 -2.19 8.96
N TYR A 12 2.84 -2.42 8.03
CA TYR A 12 3.02 -3.34 6.90
C TYR A 12 4.01 -2.76 5.86
N ALA A 13 4.16 -1.44 5.80
CA ALA A 13 5.11 -0.75 4.92
C ALA A 13 6.57 -1.13 5.17
N SER A 14 7.15 -1.87 4.25
CA SER A 14 8.61 -1.93 4.12
C SER A 14 8.94 -2.31 2.70
N SER A 15 9.83 -1.53 2.09
CA SER A 15 10.34 -1.72 0.73
C SER A 15 11.15 -3.01 0.56
N PHE A 16 11.37 -3.78 1.63
CA PHE A 16 12.13 -5.02 1.62
C PHE A 16 11.49 -6.04 2.57
N GLY A 17 11.26 -7.26 2.06
CA GLY A 17 10.48 -8.31 2.70
C GLY A 17 10.72 -8.47 4.20
N ASN A 18 9.77 -8.00 5.01
CA ASN A 18 9.48 -8.44 6.39
C ASN A 18 8.16 -7.81 6.91
N ASN A 19 7.30 -7.42 5.96
CA ASN A 19 6.16 -6.53 6.10
C ASN A 19 5.11 -7.10 7.04
N GLU A 20 4.79 -8.38 6.83
CA GLU A 20 3.88 -9.11 7.70
C GLU A 20 4.43 -9.27 9.12
N ARG A 21 5.74 -9.46 9.31
CA ARG A 21 6.32 -9.60 10.65
C ARG A 21 6.19 -8.31 11.45
N ARG A 22 6.52 -7.16 10.85
CA ARG A 22 6.40 -5.84 11.49
C ARG A 22 4.95 -5.48 11.80
N LEU A 23 4.03 -5.81 10.89
CA LEU A 23 2.60 -5.69 11.13
C LEU A 23 2.17 -6.55 12.34
N ILE A 24 2.57 -7.81 12.40
CA ILE A 24 2.25 -8.71 13.53
C ILE A 24 2.82 -8.16 14.85
N GLU A 25 4.08 -7.72 14.86
CA GLU A 25 4.72 -7.11 16.04
C GLU A 25 3.93 -5.89 16.53
N TRP A 26 3.52 -5.01 15.61
CA TRP A 26 2.72 -3.82 15.93
C TRP A 26 1.32 -4.18 16.43
N LEU A 27 0.62 -5.10 15.78
CA LEU A 27 -0.72 -5.54 16.18
C LEU A 27 -0.71 -6.18 17.56
N ASN A 28 0.32 -6.97 17.88
CA ASN A 28 0.52 -7.56 19.20
C ASN A 28 0.79 -6.49 20.26
N ALA A 29 1.66 -5.53 19.97
CA ALA A 29 1.98 -4.42 20.89
C ALA A 29 0.75 -3.54 21.21
N ASN A 30 -0.22 -3.49 20.30
CA ASN A 30 -1.45 -2.72 20.45
C ASN A 30 -2.67 -3.56 20.88
N GLY A 31 -2.48 -4.85 21.20
CA GLY A 31 -3.56 -5.72 21.69
C GLY A 31 -4.66 -6.03 20.68
N ILE A 32 -4.35 -5.97 19.37
CA ILE A 32 -5.29 -6.12 18.25
C ILE A 32 -4.83 -7.20 17.26
N SER A 33 -4.20 -8.26 17.78
CA SER A 33 -3.61 -9.36 17.00
C SER A 33 -4.58 -10.03 16.01
N SER A 34 -5.88 -9.99 16.27
CA SER A 34 -6.92 -10.52 15.38
C SER A 34 -7.17 -9.70 14.11
N ALA A 35 -6.64 -8.47 14.00
CA ALA A 35 -6.86 -7.59 12.85
C ALA A 35 -5.89 -7.84 11.67
N LYS A 36 -4.92 -8.77 11.83
CA LYS A 36 -3.86 -9.01 10.82
C LYS A 36 -4.41 -9.24 9.42
N ASP A 37 -5.31 -10.20 9.28
CA ASP A 37 -5.78 -10.63 7.95
C ASP A 37 -6.64 -9.55 7.28
N ASP A 38 -7.38 -8.78 8.07
CA ASP A 38 -8.18 -7.64 7.60
C ASP A 38 -7.29 -6.50 7.07
N VAL A 39 -6.22 -6.14 7.81
CA VAL A 39 -5.25 -5.14 7.37
C VAL A 39 -4.57 -5.56 6.07
N ILE A 40 -4.07 -6.80 6.00
CA ILE A 40 -3.37 -7.30 4.80
C ILE A 40 -4.32 -7.29 3.61
N LYS A 41 -5.56 -7.73 3.80
CA LYS A 41 -6.57 -7.76 2.73
C LYS A 41 -6.80 -6.35 2.17
N ARG A 42 -7.10 -5.36 3.02
CA ARG A 42 -7.39 -3.99 2.59
C ARG A 42 -6.21 -3.35 1.86
N VAL A 43 -4.99 -3.50 2.39
CA VAL A 43 -3.79 -2.97 1.73
C VAL A 43 -3.57 -3.63 0.37
N ARG A 44 -3.69 -4.95 0.27
CA ARG A 44 -3.54 -5.68 -0.99
C ARG A 44 -4.61 -5.35 -2.02
N GLU A 45 -5.82 -5.03 -1.59
CA GLU A 45 -6.88 -4.57 -2.50
C GLU A 45 -6.50 -3.26 -3.18
N VAL A 46 -5.91 -2.30 -2.45
CA VAL A 46 -5.38 -1.07 -3.05
C VAL A 46 -4.20 -1.36 -3.97
N GLU A 47 -3.21 -2.13 -3.49
CA GLU A 47 -2.03 -2.50 -4.29
C GLU A 47 -2.44 -3.16 -5.60
N SER A 48 -3.35 -4.13 -5.55
CA SER A 48 -3.82 -4.86 -6.75
C SER A 48 -4.55 -3.94 -7.72
N ALA A 49 -5.44 -3.09 -7.24
CA ALA A 49 -6.20 -2.17 -8.09
C ALA A 49 -5.31 -1.13 -8.79
N VAL A 50 -4.27 -0.65 -8.10
CA VAL A 50 -3.31 0.30 -8.68
C VAL A 50 -2.39 -0.40 -9.67
N VAL A 51 -1.86 -1.58 -9.33
CA VAL A 51 -1.01 -2.39 -10.22
C VAL A 51 -1.76 -2.81 -11.48
N GLU A 52 -3.03 -3.21 -11.37
CA GLU A 52 -3.87 -3.52 -12.53
C GLU A 52 -4.03 -2.32 -13.45
N GLN A 53 -4.24 -1.12 -12.91
CA GLN A 53 -4.29 0.10 -13.71
C GLN A 53 -2.96 0.39 -14.43
N ILE A 54 -1.82 0.18 -13.75
CA ILE A 54 -0.49 0.34 -14.36
C ILE A 54 -0.34 -0.61 -15.55
N PHE A 55 -0.66 -1.90 -15.37
CA PHE A 55 -0.44 -2.94 -16.39
C PHE A 55 -1.50 -3.01 -17.48
N SER A 56 -2.69 -2.44 -17.24
CA SER A 56 -3.71 -2.28 -18.28
C SER A 56 -3.37 -1.18 -19.30
N GLY A 57 -2.45 -0.28 -18.94
CA GLY A 57 -2.00 0.83 -19.78
C GLY A 57 -0.83 0.46 -20.69
N SER A 58 -0.62 1.27 -21.73
CA SER A 58 0.52 1.15 -22.65
C SER A 58 1.58 2.25 -22.44
N ARG A 59 1.59 2.89 -21.27
CA ARG A 59 2.48 4.02 -20.96
C ARG A 59 3.23 3.78 -19.67
N THR A 60 4.38 4.45 -19.53
CA THR A 60 5.07 4.58 -18.25
C THR A 60 4.41 5.65 -17.38
N PHE A 61 4.59 5.53 -16.08
CA PHE A 61 4.08 6.42 -15.05
C PHE A 61 5.25 7.04 -14.30
N THR A 62 5.09 8.29 -13.88
CA THR A 62 6.00 8.92 -12.93
C THR A 62 5.67 8.49 -11.49
N GLY A 63 6.63 8.58 -10.57
CA GLY A 63 6.37 8.35 -9.14
C GLY A 63 5.21 9.19 -8.60
N ARG A 64 5.07 10.44 -9.08
CA ARG A 64 3.98 11.35 -8.70
C ARG A 64 2.61 10.91 -9.24
N GLU A 65 2.56 10.37 -10.45
CA GLU A 65 1.31 9.86 -11.02
C GLU A 65 0.85 8.61 -10.26
N LEU A 66 1.78 7.72 -9.90
CA LEU A 66 1.48 6.55 -9.07
C LEU A 66 0.94 6.98 -7.70
N GLU A 67 1.57 7.96 -7.05
CA GLU A 67 1.10 8.50 -5.77
C GLU A 67 -0.32 9.06 -5.89
N GLN A 68 -0.61 9.80 -6.95
CA GLN A 68 -1.94 10.37 -7.18
C GLN A 68 -3.00 9.29 -7.42
N MET A 69 -2.69 8.23 -8.17
CA MET A 69 -3.59 7.09 -8.37
C MET A 69 -3.96 6.40 -7.06
N ILE A 70 -2.97 6.20 -6.18
CA ILE A 70 -3.19 5.61 -4.85
C ILE A 70 -4.05 6.53 -3.99
N ILE A 71 -3.74 7.83 -3.97
CA ILE A 71 -4.54 8.83 -3.23
C ILE A 71 -6.00 8.81 -3.67
N ASP A 72 -6.26 8.78 -4.98
CA ASP A 72 -7.62 8.86 -5.50
C ASP A 72 -8.40 7.55 -5.26
N TYR A 73 -7.72 6.40 -5.36
CA TYR A 73 -8.32 5.12 -4.99
C TYR A 73 -8.66 5.07 -3.49
N CYS A 74 -7.70 5.41 -2.61
CA CYS A 74 -7.92 5.42 -1.16
C CYS A 74 -9.05 6.38 -0.78
N LYS A 75 -9.11 7.60 -1.31
CA LYS A 75 -10.22 8.54 -1.02
C LYS A 75 -11.60 7.94 -1.28
N THR A 76 -11.72 7.05 -2.26
CA THR A 76 -13.01 6.50 -2.70
C THR A 76 -13.34 5.18 -2.00
N HIS A 77 -12.34 4.31 -1.85
CA HIS A 77 -12.54 2.93 -1.41
C HIS A 77 -12.00 2.65 0.00
N GLU A 78 -10.93 3.33 0.40
CA GLU A 78 -10.18 3.09 1.64
C GLU A 78 -9.77 4.41 2.33
N PRO A 79 -10.72 5.30 2.70
CA PRO A 79 -10.43 6.69 3.10
C PRO A 79 -9.66 6.81 4.40
N ASP A 80 -9.61 5.73 5.18
CA ASP A 80 -8.85 5.66 6.42
C ASP A 80 -7.34 5.49 6.16
N ILE A 81 -6.93 5.03 4.98
CA ILE A 81 -5.52 4.92 4.56
C ILE A 81 -5.04 6.27 4.03
N LYS A 82 -4.04 6.87 4.69
CA LYS A 82 -3.52 8.21 4.40
C LYS A 82 -2.01 8.31 4.69
N GLY A 83 -1.41 9.48 4.50
CA GLY A 83 -0.03 9.77 4.94
C GLY A 83 0.98 8.63 4.71
N GLU A 84 1.54 8.09 5.79
CA GLU A 84 2.50 6.98 5.74
C GLU A 84 1.92 5.70 5.11
N GLY A 85 0.64 5.36 5.35
CA GLY A 85 -0.01 4.22 4.70
C GLY A 85 -0.06 4.35 3.17
N ILE A 86 -0.27 5.57 2.65
CA ILE A 86 -0.19 5.84 1.21
C ILE A 86 1.25 5.68 0.70
N ARG A 87 2.24 6.24 1.42
CA ARG A 87 3.66 6.09 1.06
C ARG A 87 4.08 4.61 0.99
N SER A 88 3.52 3.78 1.86
CA SER A 88 3.76 2.33 1.92
C SER A 88 3.34 1.63 0.63
N ILE A 89 2.12 1.92 0.18
CA ILE A 89 1.52 1.36 -1.02
C ILE A 89 2.27 1.90 -2.24
N LEU A 90 2.69 3.17 -2.20
CA LEU A 90 3.49 3.80 -3.24
C LEU A 90 4.83 3.10 -3.42
N ASP A 91 5.56 2.80 -2.34
CA ASP A 91 6.84 2.10 -2.44
C ASP A 91 6.69 0.73 -3.13
N TYR A 92 5.65 -0.02 -2.78
CA TYR A 92 5.34 -1.30 -3.43
C TYR A 92 4.98 -1.11 -4.92
N CYS A 93 4.04 -0.22 -5.23
CA CYS A 93 3.58 0.00 -6.59
C CYS A 93 4.67 0.58 -7.49
N ALA A 94 5.53 1.46 -6.96
CA ALA A 94 6.68 2.01 -7.65
C ALA A 94 7.73 0.93 -7.92
N TRP A 95 7.99 0.03 -6.95
CA TRP A 95 8.87 -1.11 -7.17
C TRP A 95 8.32 -2.04 -8.26
N MET A 96 7.02 -2.38 -8.22
CA MET A 96 6.37 -3.18 -9.26
C MET A 96 6.46 -2.51 -10.64
N ALA A 97 6.12 -1.22 -10.72
CA ALA A 97 6.20 -0.45 -11.97
C ALA A 97 7.64 -0.40 -12.50
N TRP A 98 8.63 -0.21 -11.63
CA TRP A 98 10.04 -0.22 -12.02
C TRP A 98 10.48 -1.60 -12.52
N HIS A 99 10.13 -2.66 -11.78
CA HIS A 99 10.48 -4.05 -12.11
C HIS A 99 9.94 -4.46 -13.48
N GLU A 100 8.71 -4.05 -13.79
CA GLU A 100 8.03 -4.36 -15.06
C GLU A 100 8.31 -3.35 -16.18
N GLY A 101 9.13 -2.30 -15.94
CA GLY A 101 9.49 -1.31 -16.96
C GLY A 101 8.44 -0.22 -17.24
N TYR A 102 7.48 -0.03 -16.33
CA TYR A 102 6.43 0.99 -16.37
C TYR A 102 6.76 2.25 -15.56
N LEU A 103 7.89 2.37 -14.89
CA LEU A 103 8.29 3.59 -14.17
C LEU A 103 9.19 4.50 -15.04
N ALA A 104 8.79 5.76 -15.22
CA ALA A 104 9.42 6.72 -16.13
C ALA A 104 10.64 7.45 -15.53
N ASP A 105 10.65 7.65 -14.22
CA ASP A 105 11.65 8.38 -13.45
C ASP A 105 12.35 7.44 -12.44
N ARG A 106 13.69 7.50 -12.39
CA ARG A 106 14.54 6.71 -11.48
C ARG A 106 14.89 7.49 -10.23
#